data_AF-A0A8H7W9Z2-F1
#
_entry.id   AF-A0A8H7W9Z2-F1
#
_cell.length_a   1.000
_cell.length_b   1.000
_cell.length_c   1.000
_cell.angle_alpha   90.00
_cell.angle_beta   90.00
_cell.angle_gamma   90.00
#
_symmetry.space_group_name_H-M   'P 1'
#
loop_
_entity.id
_entity.type
_entity.pdbx_description
1 polymer ?
#
loop_
_entity_poly.entity_id
_entity_poly.type
_entity_poly.pdbx_seq_one_letter_code
_entity_poly.pdbx_strand_id
1 'polypeptide(L)'
;MNTTTLRGLRTACRYQRIQSGISPRISSYSSRSPSIQSTTFLLFRYASTTTTSSNKETTSSKQHPVNGPLTTLPAPLQTPTRQPSQSLPGYLFALGKSYVAFYKTGIKNIYTNYKASQPLQSTIDKNHSSSLAAAVKAGSLTRSEFQLLARNWHDVKRVPMFALVLLVCGEFTPLVVIALTSIVPWTCRIPKQIQSDRAKLEERRRISFRNLTAKFPEKGGIEALNRMQLLHISWSLGLSSSAWDYLGGQLPGLPTGVLRRKVKRRVEYLEMDDRLIGRAGGVKDMDVEEVRMALVERGLDVLGRQEKGLKGDLNAWLKSREKVSVESLLLTRPSAWPVKVSDVKVKL
;
A
#
# COMPACT_ATOMS: atom_id res chain seq x y z
N MET A 1 13.04 22.57 46.57
CA MET A 1 13.36 23.72 45.68
C MET A 1 14.71 23.41 45.04
N ASN A 2 14.93 23.17 43.75
CA ASN A 2 14.17 23.44 42.54
C ASN A 2 14.42 22.35 41.48
N THR A 3 13.30 21.80 41.02
CA THR A 3 12.95 21.37 39.65
C THR A 3 14.04 21.15 38.59
N THR A 4 14.21 19.87 38.27
CA THR A 4 14.76 19.33 37.02
C THR A 4 13.72 19.49 35.90
N THR A 5 14.01 20.24 34.83
CA THR A 5 13.16 20.26 33.63
C THR A 5 13.90 19.64 32.44
N LEU A 6 13.53 18.41 32.13
CA LEU A 6 13.85 17.69 30.90
C LEU A 6 13.26 18.43 29.69
N ARG A 7 14.13 18.94 28.81
CA ARG A 7 13.74 19.38 27.46
C ARG A 7 13.38 18.16 26.62
N GLY A 8 12.12 18.15 26.18
CA GLY A 8 11.53 17.12 25.33
C GLY A 8 12.31 16.89 24.02
N LEU A 9 12.60 15.62 23.78
CA LEU A 9 13.17 15.11 22.54
C LEU A 9 12.15 15.30 21.40
N ARG A 10 12.43 16.28 20.54
CA ARG A 10 11.76 16.46 19.25
C ARG A 10 12.00 15.22 18.39
N THR A 11 10.96 14.44 18.11
CA THR A 11 10.97 13.48 17.00
C THR A 11 10.81 14.23 15.69
N ALA A 12 11.89 14.83 15.22
CA ALA A 12 12.04 15.18 13.81
C ALA A 12 12.20 13.87 13.04
N CYS A 13 11.17 13.46 12.29
CA CYS A 13 11.30 12.38 11.34
C CYS A 13 12.29 12.84 10.26
N ARG A 14 13.56 12.45 10.39
CA ARG A 14 14.59 12.70 9.38
C ARG A 14 14.20 11.94 8.11
N TYR A 15 13.61 12.64 7.15
CA TYR A 15 13.70 12.28 5.75
C TYR A 15 15.19 12.42 5.38
N GLN A 16 15.89 11.29 5.29
CA GLN A 16 17.22 11.31 4.69
C GLN A 16 17.04 11.66 3.22
N ARG A 17 17.34 12.94 2.93
CA ARG A 17 17.75 13.46 1.62
C ARG A 17 18.74 12.46 1.01
N ILE A 18 18.34 11.75 -0.05
CA ILE A 18 19.32 11.23 -1.01
C ILE A 18 19.88 12.48 -1.67
N GLN A 19 21.13 12.82 -1.35
CA GLN A 19 21.84 13.87 -2.08
C GLN A 19 21.98 13.42 -3.54
N SER A 20 21.26 14.09 -4.43
CA SER A 20 21.57 14.07 -5.86
C SER A 20 22.85 14.88 -6.08
N GLY A 21 23.98 14.22 -5.97
CA GLY A 21 25.29 14.76 -6.30
C GLY A 21 26.08 13.69 -7.02
N ILE A 22 26.03 13.71 -8.35
CA ILE A 22 27.05 13.36 -9.36
C ILE A 22 26.29 13.41 -10.70
N SER A 23 26.32 14.57 -11.35
CA SER A 23 26.05 14.68 -12.79
C SER A 23 27.35 14.32 -13.51
N PRO A 24 27.40 13.32 -14.40
CA PRO A 24 28.48 13.23 -15.35
C PRO A 24 28.30 14.36 -16.37
N ARG A 25 29.22 15.32 -16.31
CA ARG A 25 29.38 16.41 -17.28
C ARG A 25 29.87 15.79 -18.59
N ILE A 26 28.95 15.42 -19.48
CA ILE A 26 29.31 15.05 -20.85
C ILE A 26 29.61 16.35 -21.60
N SER A 27 30.88 16.50 -21.95
CA SER A 27 31.40 17.60 -22.77
C SER A 27 30.81 17.51 -24.17
N SER A 28 30.02 18.51 -24.55
CA SER A 28 29.55 18.68 -25.92
C SER A 28 30.69 19.22 -26.78
N TYR A 29 31.31 18.35 -27.57
CA TYR A 29 32.12 18.79 -28.70
C TYR A 29 31.18 19.14 -29.87
N SER A 30 31.28 20.39 -30.30
CA SER A 30 30.68 20.94 -31.51
C SER A 30 31.44 20.42 -32.72
N SER A 31 30.74 19.77 -33.65
CA SER A 31 31.20 19.59 -35.03
C SER A 31 30.04 19.83 -35.99
N ARG A 32 30.34 20.65 -37.01
CA ARG A 32 29.44 21.18 -38.03
C ARG A 32 29.21 20.18 -39.17
N SER A 33 27.96 20.16 -39.66
CA SER A 33 27.49 19.93 -41.05
C SER A 33 27.53 18.51 -41.64
N PRO A 34 26.79 18.19 -42.74
CA PRO A 34 25.72 18.92 -43.44
C PRO A 34 24.41 18.10 -43.64
N SER A 35 23.42 18.80 -44.21
CA SER A 35 22.13 18.35 -44.75
C SER A 35 22.17 17.12 -45.66
N ILE A 36 21.28 16.14 -45.40
CA ILE A 36 20.84 15.16 -46.41
C ILE A 36 19.32 14.98 -46.33
N GLN A 37 18.74 14.87 -47.52
CA GLN A 37 17.36 15.04 -47.91
C GLN A 37 16.42 13.91 -47.45
N SER A 38 15.15 14.32 -47.37
CA SER A 38 13.91 13.55 -47.36
C SER A 38 13.98 12.20 -48.08
N THR A 39 13.58 11.13 -47.39
CA THR A 39 12.97 9.95 -48.01
C THR A 39 11.74 9.51 -47.23
N THR A 40 10.60 9.70 -47.88
CA THR A 40 9.27 9.32 -47.44
C THR A 40 9.14 7.80 -47.53
N PHE A 41 9.10 7.09 -46.41
CA PHE A 41 8.71 5.67 -46.41
C PHE A 41 7.20 5.54 -46.21
N LEU A 42 6.54 5.07 -47.28
CA LEU A 42 5.13 4.73 -47.36
C LEU A 42 4.80 3.58 -46.39
N LEU A 43 4.02 3.87 -45.34
CA LEU A 43 3.39 2.83 -44.53
C LEU A 43 2.12 2.35 -45.25
N PHE A 44 2.18 1.13 -45.79
CA PHE A 44 1.02 0.39 -46.23
C PHE A 44 0.04 0.20 -45.07
N ARG A 45 -1.16 0.78 -45.21
CA ARG A 45 -2.33 0.51 -44.38
C ARG A 45 -2.80 -0.92 -44.64
N TYR A 46 -2.69 -1.80 -43.65
CA TYR A 46 -3.55 -2.97 -43.57
C TYR A 46 -4.74 -2.63 -42.68
N ALA A 47 -5.90 -2.51 -43.32
CA ALA A 47 -7.19 -2.50 -42.68
C ALA A 47 -7.56 -3.93 -42.29
N SER A 48 -7.66 -4.20 -40.99
CA SER A 48 -8.31 -5.40 -40.47
C SER A 48 -9.42 -4.97 -39.53
N THR A 49 -10.64 -5.05 -40.03
CA THR A 49 -11.87 -5.06 -39.26
C THR A 49 -11.95 -6.35 -38.46
N THR A 50 -11.81 -6.26 -37.15
CA THR A 50 -12.40 -7.24 -36.24
C THR A 50 -12.79 -6.51 -34.97
N THR A 51 -14.09 -6.34 -34.80
CA THR A 51 -14.76 -5.85 -33.60
C THR A 51 -14.54 -6.83 -32.46
N THR A 52 -13.57 -6.53 -31.61
CA THR A 52 -13.47 -7.13 -30.28
C THR A 52 -13.54 -5.98 -29.29
N SER A 53 -14.60 -5.95 -28.48
CA SER A 53 -14.83 -4.99 -27.39
C SER A 53 -13.73 -5.11 -26.34
N SER A 54 -12.58 -4.52 -26.64
CA SER A 54 -11.52 -4.23 -25.68
C SER A 54 -11.88 -2.90 -25.04
N ASN A 55 -12.25 -2.96 -23.75
CA ASN A 55 -12.25 -1.79 -22.88
C ASN A 55 -10.81 -1.23 -22.86
N LYS A 56 -10.53 -0.33 -23.80
CA LYS A 56 -9.45 0.64 -23.69
C LYS A 56 -9.82 1.57 -22.54
N GLU A 57 -9.29 1.29 -21.35
CA GLU A 57 -9.13 2.34 -20.34
C GLU A 57 -8.11 3.35 -20.87
N THR A 58 -8.61 4.27 -21.68
CA THR A 58 -7.93 5.48 -22.10
C THR A 58 -8.01 6.45 -20.93
N THR A 59 -6.85 6.76 -20.36
CA THR A 59 -6.45 7.99 -19.67
C THR A 59 -7.49 9.12 -19.53
N SER A 60 -7.63 9.62 -18.29
CA SER A 60 -8.24 10.91 -17.89
C SER A 60 -9.75 10.95 -17.58
N SER A 61 -10.26 10.00 -16.78
CA SER A 61 -11.31 10.38 -15.81
C SER A 61 -10.61 11.01 -14.60
N LYS A 62 -11.06 12.18 -14.13
CA LYS A 62 -10.57 12.76 -12.87
C LYS A 62 -10.95 11.78 -11.76
N GLN A 63 -9.99 10.97 -11.34
CA GLN A 63 -10.20 9.99 -10.28
C GLN A 63 -10.66 10.71 -9.02
N HIS A 64 -11.71 10.19 -8.39
CA HIS A 64 -12.27 10.78 -7.18
C HIS A 64 -11.17 10.91 -6.12
N PRO A 65 -11.07 12.04 -5.38
CA PRO A 65 -9.96 12.30 -4.45
C PRO A 65 -9.87 11.31 -3.28
N VAL A 66 -10.89 10.46 -3.10
CA VAL A 66 -10.88 9.37 -2.13
C VAL A 66 -10.01 8.19 -2.57
N ASN A 67 -9.89 7.90 -3.87
CA ASN A 67 -9.22 6.69 -4.35
C ASN A 67 -7.73 6.97 -4.61
N GLY A 68 -6.86 6.08 -4.15
CA GLY A 68 -5.45 6.13 -4.50
C GLY A 68 -5.23 5.98 -6.01
N PRO A 69 -4.13 6.50 -6.58
CA PRO A 69 -3.85 6.32 -8.00
C PRO A 69 -3.72 4.83 -8.36
N LEU A 70 -4.32 4.39 -9.47
CA LEU A 70 -4.25 2.99 -9.92
C LEU A 70 -2.81 2.53 -10.20
N THR A 71 -1.92 3.46 -10.54
CA THR A 71 -0.49 3.17 -10.70
C THR A 71 0.16 2.68 -9.41
N THR A 72 -0.43 2.92 -8.23
CA THR A 72 0.05 2.40 -6.94
C THR A 72 -0.41 0.97 -6.67
N LEU A 73 -1.32 0.43 -7.49
CA LEU A 73 -1.81 -0.95 -7.39
C LEU A 73 -1.05 -1.86 -8.37
N PRO A 74 -1.01 -3.18 -8.12
CA PRO A 74 -0.48 -4.12 -9.08
C PRO A 74 -1.31 -4.11 -10.37
N ALA A 75 -0.62 -4.16 -11.50
CA ALA A 75 -1.28 -4.22 -12.81
C ALA A 75 -2.14 -5.51 -12.93
N PRO A 76 -3.24 -5.49 -13.69
CA PRO A 76 -4.03 -6.70 -13.90
C PRO A 76 -3.19 -7.76 -14.62
N LEU A 77 -3.00 -8.91 -13.97
CA LEU A 77 -2.30 -10.06 -14.56
C LEU A 77 -3.31 -10.91 -15.34
N GLN A 78 -3.31 -10.79 -16.66
CA GLN A 78 -4.13 -11.61 -17.55
C GLN A 78 -3.36 -12.87 -17.95
N THR A 79 -3.59 -13.97 -17.24
CA THR A 79 -3.00 -15.27 -17.60
C THR A 79 -3.84 -15.94 -18.69
N PRO A 80 -3.24 -16.39 -19.81
CA PRO A 80 -3.98 -17.14 -20.82
C PRO A 80 -4.52 -18.45 -20.22
N THR A 81 -5.72 -18.85 -20.65
CA THR A 81 -6.24 -20.19 -20.34
C THR A 81 -5.80 -21.15 -21.44
N ARG A 82 -5.18 -22.28 -21.07
CA ARG A 82 -4.72 -23.28 -22.03
C ARG A 82 -5.93 -23.90 -22.73
N GLN A 83 -5.98 -23.80 -24.06
CA GLN A 83 -6.99 -24.49 -24.85
C GLN A 83 -6.66 -25.98 -24.97
N PRO A 84 -7.65 -26.89 -25.05
CA PRO A 84 -7.40 -28.33 -25.13
C PRO A 84 -6.46 -28.75 -26.28
N SER A 85 -6.53 -28.05 -27.42
CA SER A 85 -5.72 -28.30 -28.62
C SER A 85 -4.38 -27.56 -28.66
N GLN A 86 -4.07 -26.74 -27.65
CA GLN A 86 -2.87 -25.88 -27.68
C GLN A 86 -1.62 -26.67 -27.24
N SER A 87 -0.55 -26.51 -28.03
CA SER A 87 0.76 -27.05 -27.70
C SER A 87 1.31 -26.42 -26.40
N LEU A 88 1.94 -27.26 -25.56
CA LEU A 88 2.50 -26.84 -24.29
C LEU A 88 3.55 -25.72 -24.44
N PRO A 89 4.49 -25.77 -25.41
CA PRO A 89 5.49 -24.70 -25.56
C PRO A 89 4.87 -23.35 -25.93
N GLY A 90 3.87 -23.34 -26.83
CA GLY A 90 3.17 -22.11 -27.22
C GLY A 90 2.38 -21.50 -26.06
N TYR A 91 1.74 -22.34 -25.25
CA TYR A 91 1.07 -21.90 -24.03
C TYR A 91 2.06 -21.30 -23.02
N LEU A 92 3.19 -21.97 -22.75
CA LEU A 92 4.20 -21.49 -21.82
C LEU A 92 4.83 -20.17 -22.27
N PHE A 93 5.05 -19.98 -23.57
CA PHE A 93 5.54 -18.72 -24.14
C PHE A 93 4.53 -17.59 -23.94
N ALA A 94 3.25 -17.83 -24.26
CA ALA A 94 2.19 -16.84 -24.05
C ALA A 94 2.04 -16.48 -22.55
N LEU A 95 2.12 -17.48 -21.67
CA LEU A 95 2.10 -17.29 -20.23
C LEU A 95 3.29 -16.45 -19.77
N GLY A 96 4.51 -16.78 -20.20
CA GLY A 96 5.73 -16.04 -19.90
C GLY A 96 5.64 -14.58 -20.34
N LYS A 97 5.15 -14.33 -21.56
CA LYS A 97 4.92 -12.96 -22.08
C LYS A 97 3.97 -12.15 -21.19
N SER A 98 2.92 -12.78 -20.65
CA SER A 98 1.99 -12.10 -19.75
C SER A 98 2.65 -11.65 -18.44
N TYR A 99 3.50 -12.50 -17.85
CA TYR A 99 4.27 -12.17 -16.64
C TYR A 99 5.32 -11.09 -16.90
N VAL A 100 6.04 -11.16 -18.02
CA VAL A 100 7.03 -10.13 -18.40
C VAL A 100 6.35 -8.77 -18.55
N ALA A 101 5.20 -8.73 -19.22
CA ALA A 101 4.42 -7.49 -19.38
C ALA A 101 3.93 -6.95 -18.02
N PHE A 102 3.46 -7.82 -17.13
CA PHE A 102 3.04 -7.47 -15.78
C PHE A 102 4.20 -6.83 -14.97
N TYR A 103 5.36 -7.50 -14.88
CA TYR A 103 6.50 -6.96 -14.13
C TYR A 103 7.07 -5.68 -14.74
N LYS A 104 7.16 -5.59 -16.07
CA LYS A 104 7.59 -4.37 -16.76
C LYS A 104 6.66 -3.19 -16.42
N THR A 105 5.36 -3.43 -16.37
CA THR A 105 4.37 -2.43 -15.97
C THR A 105 4.51 -2.05 -14.51
N GLY A 106 4.66 -3.03 -13.61
CA GLY A 106 4.88 -2.80 -12.18
C GLY A 106 6.11 -1.95 -11.89
N ILE A 107 7.25 -2.22 -12.55
CA ILE A 107 8.49 -1.45 -12.42
C ILE A 107 8.30 -0.03 -12.97
N LYS A 108 7.67 0.12 -14.14
CA LYS A 108 7.35 1.44 -14.71
C LYS A 108 6.49 2.26 -13.75
N ASN A 109 5.49 1.64 -13.15
CA ASN A 109 4.60 2.27 -12.19
C ASN A 109 5.35 2.79 -10.94
N ILE A 110 6.34 2.06 -10.42
CA ILE A 110 7.17 2.52 -9.30
C ILE A 110 7.86 3.84 -9.66
N TYR A 111 8.50 3.90 -10.84
CA TYR A 111 9.16 5.12 -11.30
C TYR A 111 8.17 6.28 -11.50
N THR A 112 7.01 6.01 -12.10
CA THR A 112 5.94 6.99 -12.28
C THR A 112 5.44 7.54 -10.93
N ASN A 113 5.17 6.67 -9.97
CA ASN A 113 4.72 7.05 -8.62
C ASN A 113 5.80 7.84 -7.88
N TYR A 114 7.07 7.42 -8.00
CA TYR A 114 8.20 8.12 -7.42
C TYR A 114 8.25 9.56 -7.94
N LYS A 115 8.21 9.74 -9.27
CA LYS A 115 8.21 11.06 -9.91
C LYS A 115 7.01 11.91 -9.47
N ALA A 116 5.81 11.32 -9.43
CA ALA A 116 4.60 12.02 -9.01
C ALA A 116 4.61 12.41 -7.52
N SER A 117 5.31 11.66 -6.68
CA SER A 117 5.42 11.93 -5.24
C SER A 117 6.38 13.09 -4.90
N GLN A 118 7.40 13.37 -5.73
CA GLN A 118 8.41 14.39 -5.47
C GLN A 118 7.85 15.81 -5.26
N PRO A 119 6.97 16.35 -6.13
CA PRO A 119 6.41 17.69 -5.92
C PRO A 119 5.55 17.77 -4.65
N LEU A 120 4.78 16.72 -4.35
CA LEU A 120 3.97 16.63 -3.13
C LEU A 120 4.84 16.65 -1.89
N GLN A 121 5.89 15.82 -1.87
CA GLN A 121 6.85 15.77 -0.77
C GLN A 121 7.53 17.14 -0.58
N SER A 122 7.94 17.79 -1.67
CA SER A 122 8.55 19.12 -1.61
C SER A 122 7.63 20.18 -1.00
N THR A 123 6.32 20.13 -1.31
CA THR A 123 5.32 21.03 -0.72
C THR A 123 5.13 20.77 0.77
N ILE A 124 5.09 19.50 1.19
CA ILE A 124 4.98 19.11 2.61
C ILE A 124 6.24 19.52 3.38
N ASP A 125 7.42 19.35 2.79
CA ASP A 125 8.68 19.73 3.41
C ASP A 125 8.75 21.24 3.66
N LYS A 126 8.34 22.05 2.67
CA LYS A 126 8.33 23.52 2.76
C LYS A 126 7.26 24.05 3.71
N ASN A 127 6.02 23.59 3.55
CA ASN A 127 4.86 24.22 4.20
C ASN A 127 4.50 23.57 5.54
N HIS A 128 4.93 22.33 5.78
CA HIS A 128 4.50 21.51 6.91
C HIS A 128 5.68 20.85 7.66
N SER A 129 6.91 21.34 7.46
CA SER A 129 8.13 20.80 8.11
C SER A 129 8.27 19.28 7.97
N SER A 130 7.95 18.76 6.78
CA SER A 130 7.98 17.32 6.47
C SER A 130 6.97 16.48 7.27
N SER A 131 6.01 17.10 7.96
CA SER A 131 5.00 16.40 8.76
C SER A 131 3.74 16.13 7.94
N LEU A 132 3.53 14.86 7.59
CA LEU A 132 2.30 14.38 6.95
C LEU A 132 1.07 14.68 7.82
N ALA A 133 1.18 14.49 9.15
CA ALA A 133 0.09 14.77 10.07
C ALA A 133 -0.31 16.26 10.07
N ALA A 134 0.66 17.17 9.97
CA ALA A 134 0.38 18.61 9.87
C ALA A 134 -0.28 18.94 8.54
N ALA A 135 0.23 18.42 7.41
CA ALA A 135 -0.35 18.62 6.09
C ALA A 135 -1.79 18.10 5.99
N VAL A 136 -2.05 16.91 6.54
CA VAL A 136 -3.40 16.34 6.64
C VAL A 136 -4.26 17.20 7.55
N LYS A 137 -3.80 17.62 8.74
CA LYS A 137 -4.60 18.49 9.63
C LYS A 137 -4.98 19.81 8.93
N ALA A 138 -4.04 20.42 8.22
CA ALA A 138 -4.23 21.66 7.45
C ALA A 138 -5.12 21.51 6.20
N GLY A 139 -5.47 20.29 5.80
CA GLY A 139 -6.29 20.07 4.60
C GLY A 139 -5.51 20.25 3.29
N SER A 140 -4.18 20.25 3.33
CA SER A 140 -3.31 20.41 2.15
C SER A 140 -3.10 19.12 1.35
N LEU A 141 -3.75 18.02 1.75
CA LEU A 141 -3.65 16.73 1.08
C LEU A 141 -5.04 16.11 0.92
N THR A 142 -5.27 15.56 -0.26
CA THR A 142 -6.36 14.62 -0.55
C THR A 142 -5.99 13.21 -0.10
N ARG A 143 -6.98 12.30 -0.04
CA ARG A 143 -6.69 10.88 0.27
C ARG A 143 -5.84 10.25 -0.82
N SER A 144 -6.12 10.54 -2.08
CA SER A 144 -5.38 10.01 -3.23
C SER A 144 -3.88 10.34 -3.15
N GLU A 145 -3.54 11.60 -2.85
CA GLU A 145 -2.15 12.05 -2.67
C GLU A 145 -1.48 11.42 -1.45
N PHE A 146 -2.21 11.31 -0.33
CA PHE A 146 -1.72 10.63 0.86
C PHE A 146 -1.37 9.16 0.58
N GLN A 147 -2.26 8.45 -0.12
CA GLN A 147 -2.06 7.05 -0.51
C GLN A 147 -0.90 6.90 -1.51
N LEU A 148 -0.75 7.84 -2.45
CA LEU A 148 0.42 7.88 -3.34
C LEU A 148 1.73 7.95 -2.56
N LEU A 149 1.84 8.88 -1.61
CA LEU A 149 3.04 9.04 -0.78
C LEU A 149 3.33 7.81 0.07
N ALA A 150 2.32 7.28 0.76
CA ALA A 150 2.45 6.13 1.64
C ALA A 150 2.88 4.86 0.89
N ARG A 151 2.24 4.57 -0.25
CA ARG A 151 2.50 3.37 -1.07
C ARG A 151 3.82 3.50 -1.84
N ASN A 152 4.11 4.66 -2.43
CA ASN A 152 5.38 4.90 -3.09
C ASN A 152 6.57 4.69 -2.13
N TRP A 153 6.46 5.18 -0.90
CA TRP A 153 7.51 4.98 0.10
C TRP A 153 7.72 3.50 0.47
N HIS A 154 6.63 2.73 0.52
CA HIS A 154 6.68 1.29 0.72
C HIS A 154 7.45 0.58 -0.41
N ASP A 155 7.21 0.98 -1.65
CA ASP A 155 7.82 0.38 -2.84
C ASP A 155 9.29 0.77 -3.00
N VAL A 156 9.60 2.07 -2.93
CA VAL A 156 10.96 2.60 -3.09
C VAL A 156 11.94 1.97 -2.11
N LYS A 157 11.52 1.71 -0.86
CA LYS A 157 12.34 1.01 0.14
C LYS A 157 12.69 -0.43 -0.22
N ARG A 158 11.87 -1.06 -1.07
CA ARG A 158 12.02 -2.45 -1.49
C ARG A 158 12.73 -2.60 -2.83
N VAL A 159 12.77 -1.54 -3.64
CA VAL A 159 13.46 -1.55 -4.95
C VAL A 159 14.91 -2.04 -4.85
N PRO A 160 15.76 -1.61 -3.89
CA PRO A 160 17.14 -2.08 -3.85
C PRO A 160 17.26 -3.60 -3.67
N MET A 161 16.49 -4.17 -2.72
CA MET A 161 16.47 -5.61 -2.48
C MET A 161 15.84 -6.38 -3.64
N PHE A 162 14.78 -5.83 -4.24
CA PHE A 162 14.15 -6.44 -5.40
C PHE A 162 15.07 -6.44 -6.64
N ALA A 163 15.80 -5.35 -6.86
CA ALA A 163 16.79 -5.25 -7.93
C ALA A 163 17.95 -6.23 -7.71
N LEU A 164 18.41 -6.41 -6.47
CA LEU A 164 19.42 -7.42 -6.13
C LEU A 164 18.94 -8.83 -6.44
N VAL A 165 17.69 -9.18 -6.08
CA VAL A 165 17.10 -10.48 -6.43
C VAL A 165 17.03 -10.67 -7.94
N LEU A 166 16.60 -9.66 -8.70
CA LEU A 166 16.58 -9.72 -10.17
C LEU A 166 17.97 -9.92 -10.77
N LEU A 167 18.99 -9.26 -10.21
CA LEU A 167 20.36 -9.38 -10.68
C LEU A 167 20.94 -10.77 -10.41
N VAL A 168 20.76 -11.30 -9.19
CA VAL A 168 21.31 -12.60 -8.78
C VAL A 168 20.56 -13.75 -9.44
N CYS A 169 19.23 -13.68 -9.48
CA CYS A 169 18.41 -14.78 -9.97
C CYS A 169 18.21 -14.73 -11.49
N GLY A 170 18.50 -13.60 -12.15
CA GLY A 170 18.43 -13.44 -13.61
C GLY A 170 17.11 -13.97 -14.17
N GLU A 171 17.20 -15.01 -15.00
CA GLU A 171 16.06 -15.67 -15.65
C GLU A 171 15.18 -16.50 -14.69
N PHE A 172 15.70 -16.92 -13.54
CA PHE A 172 14.94 -17.66 -12.51
C PHE A 172 14.11 -16.76 -11.59
N THR A 173 14.15 -15.45 -11.78
CA THR A 173 13.42 -14.47 -10.95
C THR A 173 11.91 -14.76 -10.80
N PRO A 174 11.17 -15.23 -11.84
CA PRO A 174 9.76 -15.57 -11.67
C PRO A 174 9.49 -16.66 -10.61
N LEU A 175 10.40 -17.64 -10.43
CA LEU A 175 10.29 -18.65 -9.37
C LEU A 175 10.59 -18.06 -7.99
N VAL A 176 11.63 -17.23 -7.88
CA VAL A 176 12.08 -16.64 -6.61
C VAL A 176 11.07 -15.62 -6.06
N VAL A 177 10.44 -14.85 -6.94
CA VAL A 177 9.42 -13.85 -6.57
C VAL A 177 8.16 -14.51 -6.01
N ILE A 178 7.83 -15.74 -6.41
CA ILE A 178 6.72 -16.51 -5.82
C ILE A 178 6.99 -16.80 -4.35
N ALA A 179 8.24 -17.11 -3.97
CA ALA A 179 8.63 -17.46 -2.62
C ALA A 179 8.81 -16.24 -1.68
N LEU A 180 9.17 -15.06 -2.21
CA LEU A 180 9.64 -13.92 -1.41
C LEU A 180 8.73 -12.67 -1.44
N THR A 181 7.47 -12.79 -0.96
CA THR A 181 6.51 -11.65 -0.97
C THR A 181 6.95 -10.42 -0.17
N SER A 182 7.86 -10.58 0.79
CA SER A 182 8.33 -9.49 1.66
C SER A 182 9.21 -8.46 0.94
N ILE A 183 9.94 -8.91 -0.09
CA ILE A 183 10.91 -8.11 -0.85
C ILE A 183 10.25 -7.43 -2.06
N VAL A 184 9.14 -7.99 -2.53
CA VAL A 184 8.48 -7.56 -3.78
C VAL A 184 7.70 -6.26 -3.55
N PRO A 185 7.96 -5.20 -4.35
CA PRO A 185 7.14 -3.98 -4.34
C PRO A 185 5.67 -4.30 -4.62
N TRP A 186 4.77 -3.50 -4.06
CA TRP A 186 3.33 -3.73 -4.15
C TRP A 186 2.84 -3.75 -5.61
N THR A 187 3.36 -2.86 -6.46
CA THR A 187 3.04 -2.83 -7.91
C THR A 187 3.41 -4.11 -8.67
N CYS A 188 4.30 -4.94 -8.10
CA CYS A 188 4.79 -6.19 -8.68
C CYS A 188 4.20 -7.43 -8.00
N ARG A 189 3.21 -7.29 -7.11
CA ARG A 189 2.60 -8.43 -6.40
C ARG A 189 1.56 -9.14 -7.25
N ILE A 190 1.71 -10.46 -7.40
CA ILE A 190 0.78 -11.30 -8.16
C ILE A 190 -0.55 -11.40 -7.40
N PRO A 191 -1.72 -11.42 -8.07
CA PRO A 191 -3.03 -11.54 -7.41
C PRO A 191 -3.14 -12.73 -6.43
N LYS A 192 -2.64 -13.91 -6.81
CA LYS A 192 -2.60 -15.09 -5.95
C LYS A 192 -1.78 -14.86 -4.67
N GLN A 193 -0.70 -14.08 -4.74
CA GLN A 193 0.11 -13.73 -3.56
C GLN A 193 -0.66 -12.79 -2.63
N ILE A 194 -1.37 -11.80 -3.17
CA ILE A 194 -2.20 -10.89 -2.38
C ILE A 194 -3.29 -11.66 -1.62
N GLN A 195 -3.95 -12.61 -2.30
CA GLN A 195 -4.96 -13.46 -1.68
C GLN A 195 -4.36 -14.35 -0.59
N SER A 196 -3.20 -14.98 -0.83
CA SER A 196 -2.50 -15.80 0.16
C SER A 196 -2.04 -14.97 1.38
N ASP A 197 -1.49 -13.78 1.15
CA ASP A 197 -1.08 -12.85 2.20
C ASP A 197 -2.28 -12.44 3.07
N ARG A 198 -3.43 -12.13 2.44
CA ARG A 198 -4.68 -11.83 3.14
C ARG A 198 -5.15 -13.01 3.98
N ALA A 199 -5.19 -14.22 3.42
CA ALA A 199 -5.62 -15.43 4.13
C ALA A 199 -4.74 -15.71 5.36
N LYS A 200 -3.42 -15.61 5.20
CA LYS A 200 -2.47 -15.76 6.30
C LYS A 200 -2.69 -14.70 7.38
N LEU A 201 -3.00 -13.47 6.99
CA LEU A 201 -3.23 -12.38 7.94
C LEU A 201 -4.56 -12.55 8.71
N GLU A 202 -5.64 -12.93 8.03
CA GLU A 202 -6.93 -13.24 8.66
C GLU A 202 -6.80 -14.39 9.66
N GLU A 203 -6.03 -15.43 9.32
CA GLU A 203 -5.77 -16.55 10.23
C GLU A 203 -4.98 -16.11 11.47
N ARG A 204 -3.91 -15.31 11.29
CA ARG A 204 -3.15 -14.75 12.42
C ARG A 204 -4.02 -13.92 13.34
N ARG A 205 -4.90 -13.11 12.75
CA ARG A 205 -5.86 -12.30 13.48
C ARG A 205 -6.84 -13.17 14.25
N ARG A 206 -7.39 -14.21 13.63
CA ARG A 206 -8.26 -15.20 14.30
C ARG A 206 -7.58 -15.81 15.52
N ILE A 207 -6.35 -16.29 15.38
CA ILE A 207 -5.54 -16.84 16.48
C ILE A 207 -5.29 -15.79 17.56
N SER A 208 -4.93 -14.57 17.16
CA SER A 208 -4.60 -13.49 18.09
C SER A 208 -5.79 -13.06 18.93
N PHE A 209 -6.99 -12.98 18.34
CA PHE A 209 -8.22 -12.67 19.09
C PHE A 209 -8.62 -13.79 20.05
N ARG A 210 -8.42 -15.06 19.68
CA ARG A 210 -8.67 -16.20 20.59
C ARG A 210 -7.78 -16.14 21.84
N ASN A 211 -6.56 -15.64 21.68
CA ASN A 211 -5.57 -15.57 22.75
C ASN A 211 -5.58 -14.23 23.51
N LEU A 212 -6.45 -13.28 23.11
CA LEU A 212 -6.53 -11.97 23.75
C LEU A 212 -7.29 -12.09 25.07
N THR A 213 -6.56 -12.28 26.16
CA THR A 213 -7.10 -12.37 27.53
C THR A 213 -7.03 -11.06 28.30
N ALA A 214 -6.40 -10.03 27.74
CA ALA A 214 -6.17 -8.77 28.41
C ALA A 214 -7.46 -7.95 28.57
N LYS A 215 -7.67 -7.38 29.77
CA LYS A 215 -8.72 -6.38 30.02
C LYS A 215 -8.56 -5.19 29.07
N PHE A 216 -9.69 -4.62 28.65
CA PHE A 216 -9.70 -3.43 27.81
C PHE A 216 -9.06 -2.24 28.54
N PRO A 217 -8.33 -1.36 27.83
CA PRO A 217 -7.76 -0.19 28.48
C PRO A 217 -8.89 0.75 28.91
N GLU A 218 -8.91 1.13 30.19
CA GLU A 218 -9.90 2.09 30.73
C GLU A 218 -9.65 3.51 30.20
N LYS A 219 -8.40 3.81 29.82
CA LYS A 219 -7.99 5.09 29.23
C LYS A 219 -7.46 4.87 27.82
N GLY A 220 -7.94 5.67 26.87
CA GLY A 220 -7.48 5.63 25.48
C GLY A 220 -6.02 6.07 25.34
N GLY A 221 -5.41 5.65 24.22
CA GLY A 221 -4.07 6.07 23.82
C GLY A 221 -3.01 4.96 23.86
N ILE A 222 -2.13 4.98 22.88
CA ILE A 222 -1.06 3.97 22.69
C ILE A 222 -0.21 3.75 23.94
N GLU A 223 0.10 4.79 24.73
CA GLU A 223 0.98 4.65 25.91
C GLU A 223 0.36 3.80 27.03
N ALA A 224 -0.98 3.78 27.12
CA ALA A 224 -1.71 2.97 28.08
C ALA A 224 -1.76 1.47 27.70
N LEU A 225 -1.37 1.12 26.47
CA LEU A 225 -1.42 -0.26 26.01
C LEU A 225 -0.35 -1.12 26.69
N ASN A 226 -0.81 -2.25 27.23
CA ASN A 226 0.07 -3.29 27.76
C ASN A 226 0.74 -4.08 26.64
N ARG A 227 1.75 -4.89 26.97
CA ARG A 227 2.51 -5.67 25.98
C ARG A 227 1.63 -6.64 25.18
N MET A 228 0.67 -7.31 25.82
CA MET A 228 -0.20 -8.28 25.14
C MET A 228 -1.14 -7.62 24.13
N GLN A 229 -1.68 -6.44 24.46
CA GLN A 229 -2.48 -5.62 23.56
C GLN A 229 -1.64 -5.14 22.36
N LEU A 230 -0.41 -4.67 22.62
CA LEU A 230 0.51 -4.27 21.55
C LEU A 230 0.87 -5.45 20.63
N LEU A 231 1.09 -6.64 21.19
CA LEU A 231 1.37 -7.85 20.42
C LEU A 231 0.17 -8.26 19.59
N HIS A 232 -1.02 -8.23 20.18
CA HIS A 232 -2.28 -8.48 19.49
C HIS A 232 -2.44 -7.57 18.28
N ILE A 233 -2.33 -6.24 18.48
CA ILE A 233 -2.44 -5.28 17.38
C ILE A 233 -1.38 -5.54 16.30
N SER A 234 -0.13 -5.79 16.71
CA SER A 234 0.94 -6.08 15.74
C SER A 234 0.68 -7.34 14.93
N TRP A 235 0.19 -8.41 15.54
CA TRP A 235 -0.13 -9.67 14.87
C TRP A 235 -1.36 -9.53 13.96
N SER A 236 -2.46 -8.99 14.49
CA SER A 236 -3.73 -8.79 13.77
C SER A 236 -3.59 -7.89 12.53
N LEU A 237 -2.64 -6.96 12.55
CA LEU A 237 -2.35 -6.04 11.44
C LEU A 237 -1.11 -6.41 10.62
N GLY A 238 -0.40 -7.48 10.98
CA GLY A 238 0.81 -7.93 10.27
C GLY A 238 1.96 -6.92 10.32
N LEU A 239 2.11 -6.17 11.42
CA LEU A 239 3.16 -5.15 11.56
C LEU A 239 4.55 -5.76 11.76
N SER A 240 4.66 -7.03 12.15
CA SER A 240 5.91 -7.76 12.36
C SER A 240 6.00 -8.98 11.44
N SER A 241 7.22 -9.29 10.98
CA SER A 241 7.51 -10.56 10.31
C SER A 241 7.41 -11.70 11.31
N SER A 242 6.94 -12.87 10.86
CA SER A 242 6.87 -14.06 11.72
C SER A 242 8.22 -14.63 12.12
N ALA A 243 9.29 -14.23 11.44
CA ALA A 243 10.64 -14.55 11.91
C ALA A 243 10.88 -14.05 13.34
N TRP A 244 10.29 -12.89 13.70
CA TRP A 244 10.38 -12.35 15.07
C TRP A 244 9.61 -13.17 16.09
N ASP A 245 8.60 -13.92 15.66
CA ASP A 245 7.84 -14.80 16.54
C ASP A 245 8.68 -16.04 16.89
N TYR A 246 9.55 -16.49 15.98
CA TYR A 246 10.50 -17.58 16.19
C TYR A 246 11.76 -17.15 16.96
N LEU A 247 12.32 -15.98 16.65
CA LEU A 247 13.55 -15.45 17.27
C LEU A 247 13.36 -14.97 18.73
N GLY A 248 12.13 -14.79 19.20
CA GLY A 248 11.83 -14.16 20.49
C GLY A 248 12.06 -15.02 21.74
N GLY A 249 12.36 -16.31 21.60
CA GLY A 249 12.52 -17.22 22.75
C GLY A 249 11.31 -17.20 23.70
N GLN A 250 11.52 -16.92 24.99
CA GLN A 250 10.45 -16.83 26.02
C GLN A 250 9.49 -15.64 25.86
N LEU A 251 9.84 -14.64 25.05
CA LEU A 251 9.00 -13.45 24.80
C LEU A 251 8.70 -13.38 23.29
N PRO A 252 7.56 -13.91 22.82
CA PRO A 252 7.25 -13.90 21.40
C PRO A 252 7.22 -12.46 20.86
N GLY A 253 7.86 -12.25 19.71
CA GLY A 253 7.80 -11.01 18.95
C GLY A 253 8.80 -9.92 19.35
N LEU A 254 8.55 -8.70 18.85
CA LEU A 254 9.48 -7.57 18.98
C LEU A 254 9.62 -7.04 20.43
N PRO A 255 10.75 -6.38 20.74
CA PRO A 255 10.89 -5.61 21.98
C PRO A 255 9.77 -4.57 22.14
N THR A 256 9.27 -4.37 23.36
CA THR A 256 8.07 -3.55 23.63
C THR A 256 8.17 -2.13 23.08
N GLY A 257 9.33 -1.46 23.18
CA GLY A 257 9.51 -0.12 22.63
C GLY A 257 9.41 -0.06 21.10
N VAL A 258 9.94 -1.07 20.40
CA VAL A 258 9.83 -1.18 18.94
C VAL A 258 8.39 -1.46 18.53
N LEU A 259 7.73 -2.36 19.25
CA LEU A 259 6.33 -2.72 19.07
C LEU A 259 5.43 -1.51 19.24
N ARG A 260 5.56 -0.78 20.35
CA ARG A 260 4.83 0.46 20.62
C ARG A 260 5.03 1.48 19.52
N ARG A 261 6.27 1.68 19.04
CA ARG A 261 6.58 2.60 17.94
C ARG A 261 5.95 2.17 16.60
N LYS A 262 5.83 0.86 16.33
CA LYS A 262 5.17 0.36 15.12
C LYS A 262 3.65 0.53 15.20
N VAL A 263 3.06 0.19 16.34
CA VAL A 263 1.62 0.39 16.61
C VAL A 263 1.27 1.86 16.54
N LYS A 264 2.04 2.74 17.20
CA LYS A 264 1.86 4.20 17.15
C LYS A 264 1.81 4.74 15.72
N ARG A 265 2.80 4.40 14.89
CA ARG A 265 2.83 4.81 13.48
C ARG A 265 1.65 4.31 12.68
N ARG A 266 1.16 3.09 12.97
CA ARG A 266 -0.03 2.55 12.31
C ARG A 266 -1.30 3.28 12.76
N VAL A 267 -1.46 3.56 14.05
CA VAL A 267 -2.58 4.36 14.57
C VAL A 267 -2.58 5.75 13.94
N GLU A 268 -1.44 6.45 13.93
CA GLU A 268 -1.30 7.76 13.28
C GLU A 268 -1.68 7.71 11.79
N TYR A 269 -1.25 6.66 11.07
CA TYR A 269 -1.65 6.45 9.68
C TYR A 269 -3.17 6.27 9.53
N LEU A 270 -3.79 5.44 10.37
CA LEU A 270 -5.24 5.19 10.32
C LEU A 270 -6.04 6.46 10.63
N GLU A 271 -5.59 7.27 11.58
CA GLU A 271 -6.24 8.55 11.90
C GLU A 271 -6.18 9.55 10.76
N MET A 272 -5.05 9.61 10.05
CA MET A 272 -4.94 10.42 8.84
C MET A 272 -5.85 9.90 7.74
N ASP A 273 -5.85 8.59 7.47
CA ASP A 273 -6.68 7.97 6.45
C ASP A 273 -8.18 8.14 6.74
N ASP A 274 -8.63 7.88 7.98
CA ASP A 274 -10.02 8.09 8.44
C ASP A 274 -10.48 9.53 8.18
N ARG A 275 -9.64 10.52 8.53
CA ARG A 275 -9.93 11.94 8.31
C ARG A 275 -10.06 12.28 6.83
N LEU A 276 -9.18 11.74 6.00
CA LEU A 276 -9.17 11.99 4.56
C LEU A 276 -10.36 11.31 3.86
N ILE A 277 -10.77 10.12 4.30
CA ILE A 277 -12.01 9.47 3.84
C ILE A 277 -13.22 10.34 4.18
N GLY A 278 -13.33 10.82 5.43
CA GLY A 278 -14.43 11.67 5.86
C GLY A 278 -14.53 12.97 5.04
N ARG A 279 -13.40 13.64 4.78
CA ARG A 279 -13.36 14.85 3.96
C ARG A 279 -13.70 14.63 2.50
N ALA A 280 -13.41 13.45 1.96
CA ALA A 280 -13.73 13.09 0.60
C ALA A 280 -15.19 12.62 0.43
N GLY A 281 -16.07 12.81 1.42
CA GLY A 281 -17.48 12.40 1.33
C GLY A 281 -17.76 10.96 1.79
N GLY A 282 -16.78 10.28 2.40
CA GLY A 282 -16.94 8.96 2.98
C GLY A 282 -16.65 7.82 2.00
N VAL A 283 -17.35 6.69 2.21
CA VAL A 283 -17.02 5.40 1.59
C VAL A 283 -17.74 5.16 0.25
N LYS A 284 -18.74 5.99 -0.10
CA LYS A 284 -19.62 5.76 -1.25
C LYS A 284 -18.84 5.63 -2.57
N ASP A 285 -17.98 6.62 -2.84
CA ASP A 285 -17.20 6.72 -4.07
C ASP A 285 -15.86 5.95 -3.99
N MET A 286 -15.65 5.14 -2.94
CA MET A 286 -14.45 4.32 -2.84
C MET A 286 -14.55 3.09 -3.74
N ASP A 287 -13.47 2.81 -4.47
CA ASP A 287 -13.32 1.61 -5.27
C ASP A 287 -13.25 0.37 -4.37
N VAL A 288 -13.76 -0.76 -4.85
CA VAL A 288 -13.87 -2.00 -4.04
C VAL A 288 -12.52 -2.44 -3.48
N GLU A 289 -11.45 -2.33 -4.27
CA GLU A 289 -10.12 -2.71 -3.83
C GLU A 289 -9.53 -1.75 -2.79
N GLU A 290 -9.83 -0.44 -2.90
CA GLU A 290 -9.47 0.56 -1.90
C GLU A 290 -10.16 0.28 -0.56
N VAL A 291 -11.44 -0.10 -0.60
CA VAL A 291 -12.19 -0.52 0.60
C VAL A 291 -11.58 -1.77 1.22
N ARG A 292 -11.25 -2.79 0.40
CA ARG A 292 -10.58 -4.01 0.91
C ARG A 292 -9.25 -3.69 1.58
N MET A 293 -8.41 -2.86 0.95
CA MET A 293 -7.14 -2.45 1.53
C MET A 293 -7.34 -1.69 2.85
N ALA A 294 -8.24 -0.70 2.86
CA ALA A 294 -8.56 0.09 4.05
C ALA A 294 -9.03 -0.79 5.23
N LEU A 295 -9.85 -1.80 4.96
CA LEU A 295 -10.31 -2.77 5.95
C LEU A 295 -9.18 -3.67 6.46
N VAL A 296 -8.34 -4.19 5.56
CA VAL A 296 -7.17 -5.00 5.93
C VAL A 296 -6.22 -4.20 6.83
N GLU A 297 -5.99 -2.92 6.52
CA GLU A 297 -5.13 -2.02 7.31
C GLU A 297 -5.67 -1.76 8.72
N ARG A 298 -7.00 -1.81 8.88
CA ARG A 298 -7.76 -1.67 10.14
C ARG A 298 -7.99 -3.00 10.87
N GLY A 299 -7.54 -4.12 10.30
CA GLY A 299 -7.65 -5.42 10.95
C GLY A 299 -8.99 -6.12 10.73
N LEU A 300 -9.63 -5.93 9.57
CA LEU A 300 -10.86 -6.63 9.21
C LEU A 300 -10.64 -7.69 8.14
N ASP A 301 -11.45 -8.74 8.21
CA ASP A 301 -11.44 -9.89 7.30
C ASP A 301 -12.23 -9.50 6.02
N VAL A 302 -11.65 -9.73 4.85
CA VAL A 302 -12.18 -9.28 3.55
C VAL A 302 -12.39 -10.41 2.54
N LEU A 303 -11.81 -11.58 2.77
CA LEU A 303 -11.94 -12.71 1.84
C LEU A 303 -13.37 -13.24 1.78
N GLY A 304 -13.86 -13.48 0.56
CA GLY A 304 -15.22 -14.01 0.32
C GLY A 304 -16.36 -13.02 0.63
N ARG A 305 -16.05 -11.76 0.95
CA ARG A 305 -17.05 -10.74 1.34
C ARG A 305 -17.55 -9.95 0.13
N GLN A 306 -18.85 -9.64 0.14
CA GLN A 306 -19.48 -8.76 -0.86
C GLN A 306 -19.16 -7.29 -0.63
N GLU A 307 -19.09 -6.49 -1.69
CA GLU A 307 -18.76 -5.05 -1.64
C GLU A 307 -19.64 -4.28 -0.66
N LYS A 308 -20.96 -4.48 -0.69
CA LYS A 308 -21.90 -3.78 0.18
C LYS A 308 -21.57 -4.00 1.66
N GLY A 309 -21.22 -5.23 2.03
CA GLY A 309 -20.80 -5.57 3.39
C GLY A 309 -19.50 -4.88 3.78
N LEU A 310 -18.50 -4.89 2.88
CA LEU A 310 -17.21 -4.22 3.10
C LEU A 310 -17.36 -2.70 3.30
N LYS A 311 -18.16 -2.04 2.44
CA LYS A 311 -18.45 -0.60 2.59
C LYS A 311 -19.20 -0.32 3.89
N GLY A 312 -20.12 -1.20 4.29
CA GLY A 312 -20.83 -1.13 5.57
C GLY A 312 -19.89 -1.23 6.77
N ASP A 313 -18.97 -2.20 6.76
CA ASP A 313 -17.97 -2.40 7.81
C ASP A 313 -17.03 -1.19 7.95
N LEU A 314 -16.56 -0.63 6.83
CA LEU A 314 -15.69 0.56 6.86
C LEU A 314 -16.43 1.79 7.38
N ASN A 315 -17.71 1.95 7.03
CA ASN A 315 -18.53 3.04 7.56
C ASN A 315 -18.81 2.86 9.07
N ALA A 316 -19.07 1.63 9.52
CA ALA A 316 -19.21 1.31 10.93
C ALA A 316 -17.92 1.63 11.73
N TRP A 317 -16.74 1.34 11.17
CA TRP A 317 -15.45 1.76 11.74
C TRP A 317 -15.39 3.28 11.90
N LEU A 318 -15.61 4.03 10.81
CA LEU A 318 -15.49 5.49 10.81
C LEU A 318 -16.44 6.16 11.79
N LYS A 319 -17.69 5.68 11.90
CA LYS A 319 -18.63 6.20 12.90
C LYS A 319 -18.28 5.79 14.33
N SER A 320 -17.75 4.59 14.53
CA SER A 320 -17.31 4.14 15.85
C SER A 320 -16.11 4.96 16.35
N ARG A 321 -15.25 5.44 15.45
CA ARG A 321 -14.10 6.32 15.77
C ARG A 321 -14.49 7.63 16.43
N GLU A 322 -15.72 8.10 16.24
CA GLU A 322 -16.25 9.30 16.92
C GLU A 322 -16.51 9.05 18.41
N LYS A 323 -16.74 7.78 18.80
CA LYS A 323 -17.09 7.37 20.16
C LYS A 323 -15.92 6.75 20.92
N VAL A 324 -15.03 6.03 20.23
CA VAL A 324 -13.92 5.29 20.83
C VAL A 324 -12.60 5.49 20.07
N SER A 325 -11.49 5.29 20.77
CA SER A 325 -10.14 5.45 20.19
C SER A 325 -9.80 4.35 19.17
N VAL A 326 -8.80 4.56 18.30
CA VAL A 326 -8.40 3.58 17.26
C VAL A 326 -8.01 2.28 17.93
N GLU A 327 -7.24 2.39 19.01
CA GLU A 327 -6.69 1.26 19.74
C GLU A 327 -7.80 0.39 20.31
N SER A 328 -8.87 0.98 20.84
CA SER A 328 -10.04 0.23 21.32
C SER A 328 -10.73 -0.54 20.18
N LEU A 329 -10.84 0.06 18.99
CA LEU A 329 -11.39 -0.65 17.82
C LEU A 329 -10.47 -1.78 17.34
N LEU A 330 -9.15 -1.57 17.37
CA LEU A 330 -8.18 -2.60 16.99
C LEU A 330 -8.13 -3.78 17.96
N LEU A 331 -8.57 -3.59 19.21
CA LEU A 331 -8.65 -4.63 20.24
C LEU A 331 -10.02 -5.33 20.27
N THR A 332 -10.99 -4.90 19.47
CA THR A 332 -12.37 -5.41 19.48
C THR A 332 -12.80 -5.88 18.10
N ARG A 333 -13.73 -6.84 18.08
CA ARG A 333 -14.37 -7.28 16.82
C ARG A 333 -15.48 -6.31 16.42
N PRO A 334 -15.85 -6.25 15.13
CA PRO A 334 -16.93 -5.38 14.65
C PRO A 334 -18.26 -5.55 15.38
N SER A 335 -18.54 -6.76 15.90
CA SER A 335 -19.74 -7.04 16.71
C SER A 335 -19.79 -6.30 18.05
N ALA A 336 -18.63 -5.91 18.59
CA ALA A 336 -18.47 -5.22 19.86
C ALA A 336 -18.27 -3.70 19.68
N TRP A 337 -18.31 -3.19 18.44
CA TRP A 337 -18.16 -1.76 18.21
C TRP A 337 -19.43 -0.98 18.61
N PRO A 338 -19.29 0.30 19.02
CA PRO A 338 -20.42 1.15 19.37
C PRO A 338 -21.42 1.44 18.24
N VAL A 339 -21.02 1.26 16.98
CA VAL A 339 -21.91 1.43 15.82
C VAL A 339 -21.86 0.15 15.00
N LYS A 340 -23.02 -0.48 14.80
CA LYS A 340 -23.12 -1.74 14.05
C LYS A 340 -23.46 -1.46 12.59
N VAL A 341 -23.15 -2.43 11.73
CA VAL A 341 -23.43 -2.36 10.28
C VAL A 341 -24.94 -2.21 10.01
N SER A 342 -25.80 -2.84 10.83
CA SER A 342 -27.26 -2.72 10.77
C SER A 342 -27.76 -1.28 10.94
N ASP A 343 -27.02 -0.48 11.71
CA ASP A 343 -27.40 0.89 12.07
C ASP A 343 -26.97 1.87 10.98
N VAL A 344 -26.14 1.41 10.04
CA VAL A 344 -25.64 2.20 8.91
C VAL A 344 -26.59 2.01 7.73
N LYS A 345 -27.52 2.95 7.55
CA LYS A 345 -28.14 3.17 6.24
C LYS A 345 -27.05 3.60 5.25
N VAL A 346 -26.48 2.64 4.53
CA VAL A 346 -25.63 2.92 3.38
C VAL A 346 -26.56 3.54 2.33
N LYS A 347 -26.61 4.88 2.28
CA LYS A 347 -27.21 5.59 1.14
C LYS A 347 -26.29 5.29 -0.04
N LEU A 348 -26.64 4.25 -0.79
CA LEU A 348 -25.99 3.89 -2.05
C LEU A 348 -26.11 5.06 -3.04
#